data_AF-A3F4T3-F1
#
_entry.id   AF-A3F4T3-F1
#
_cell.length_a   1.000
_cell.length_b   1.000
_cell.length_c   1.000
_cell.angle_alpha   90.00
_cell.angle_beta   90.00
_cell.angle_gamma   90.00
#
_symmetry.space_group_name_H-M   'P 1'
#
loop_
_entity.id
_entity.type
_entity.pdbx_description
1 polymer ?
#
loop_
_entity_poly.entity_id
_entity_poly.type
_entity_poly.pdbx_seq_one_letter_code
_entity_poly.pdbx_strand_id
1 'polypeptide(L)'
;DEEEKKRFEEVKASFEPTCKKIKDILGNKVEKVTVSNRLTTSPCCIVTSTFGWSANMERIMKAQALRDSSTMGYMSAKKHLEINPDHKVMIRLKEMLSAEGEPNKICKDLINMLFSTALLASGFTLEDPKAHANKIHELISMCLEIPEDETMKEEDKTTAGSDAAAPVEAGDDGAAMEEVD
;
A
#
# COMPACT_ATOMS: atom_id res chain seq x y z
N ASP A 1 15.16 -6.83 33.02
CA ASP A 1 14.64 -8.13 32.56
C ASP A 1 13.25 -8.50 33.07
N GLU A 2 13.00 -8.64 34.38
CA GLU A 2 11.63 -8.94 34.86
C GLU A 2 10.70 -7.73 34.81
N GLU A 3 11.17 -6.56 35.24
CA GLU A 3 10.39 -5.31 35.26
C GLU A 3 10.00 -4.86 33.84
N GLU A 4 10.91 -5.04 32.88
CA GLU A 4 10.69 -4.72 31.47
C GLU A 4 9.69 -5.68 30.80
N LYS A 5 9.73 -6.98 31.13
CA LYS A 5 8.71 -7.94 30.71
C LYS A 5 7.35 -7.59 31.28
N LYS A 6 7.28 -7.22 32.56
CA LYS A 6 6.03 -6.80 33.22
C LYS A 6 5.44 -5.57 32.55
N ARG A 7 6.26 -4.53 32.33
CA ARG A 7 5.86 -3.31 31.60
C ARG A 7 5.35 -3.65 30.20
N PHE A 8 6.02 -4.56 29.49
CA PHE A 8 5.59 -4.97 28.15
C PHE A 8 4.23 -5.68 28.17
N GLU A 9 3.98 -6.58 29.13
CA GLU A 9 2.68 -7.24 29.27
C GLU A 9 1.54 -6.26 29.59
N GLU A 10 1.79 -5.29 30.48
CA GLU A 10 0.84 -4.22 30.80
C GLU A 10 0.54 -3.35 29.58
N VAL A 11 1.58 -2.92 28.85
CA VAL A 11 1.45 -2.14 27.63
C VAL A 11 0.69 -2.92 26.58
N LYS A 12 1.02 -4.20 26.38
CA LYS A 12 0.36 -5.09 25.43
C LYS A 12 -1.13 -5.24 25.75
N ALA A 13 -1.50 -5.43 27.01
CA ALA A 13 -2.89 -5.48 27.44
C ALA A 13 -3.59 -4.14 27.17
N SER A 14 -2.94 -3.02 27.48
CA SER A 14 -3.50 -1.68 27.26
C SER A 14 -3.73 -1.33 25.78
N PHE A 15 -2.99 -1.94 24.86
CA PHE A 15 -3.10 -1.75 23.41
C PHE A 15 -3.98 -2.81 22.73
N GLU A 16 -4.42 -3.85 23.44
CA GLU A 16 -5.27 -4.89 22.87
C GLU A 16 -6.57 -4.35 22.24
N PRO A 17 -7.30 -3.39 22.86
CA PRO A 17 -8.48 -2.79 22.23
C PRO A 17 -8.14 -2.03 20.95
N THR A 18 -6.99 -1.32 20.94
CA THR A 18 -6.48 -0.59 19.77
C THR A 18 -6.14 -1.56 18.63
N CYS A 19 -5.46 -2.67 18.94
CA CYS A 19 -5.15 -3.71 17.97
C CYS A 19 -6.42 -4.29 17.33
N LYS A 20 -7.46 -4.56 18.13
CA LYS A 20 -8.77 -5.05 17.63
C LYS A 20 -9.41 -4.04 16.68
N LYS A 21 -9.53 -2.77 17.10
CA LYS A 21 -10.09 -1.71 16.24
C LYS A 21 -9.31 -1.53 14.93
N ILE A 22 -7.97 -1.57 14.97
CA ILE A 22 -7.14 -1.50 13.76
C ILE A 22 -7.40 -2.71 12.85
N LYS A 23 -7.50 -3.92 13.43
CA LYS A 23 -7.81 -5.15 12.68
C LYS A 23 -9.17 -5.07 11.99
N ASP A 24 -10.18 -4.53 12.67
CA ASP A 24 -11.53 -4.38 12.12
C ASP A 24 -11.54 -3.39 10.95
N ILE A 25 -10.82 -2.28 11.07
CA ILE A 25 -10.68 -1.26 10.00
C ILE A 25 -9.92 -1.81 8.78
N LEU A 26 -8.88 -2.60 9.00
CA LEU A 26 -8.08 -3.19 7.93
C LEU A 26 -8.74 -4.44 7.32
N GLY A 27 -9.72 -5.03 7.99
CA GLY A 27 -10.47 -6.19 7.51
C GLY A 27 -9.55 -7.31 7.04
N ASN A 28 -9.73 -7.78 5.81
CA ASN A 28 -9.00 -8.92 5.26
C ASN A 28 -7.57 -8.59 4.80
N LYS A 29 -7.13 -7.33 4.86
CA LYS A 29 -5.77 -6.92 4.45
C LYS A 29 -4.68 -7.44 5.40
N VAL A 30 -5.05 -7.70 6.65
CA VAL A 30 -4.16 -8.26 7.68
C VAL A 30 -4.84 -9.45 8.34
N GLU A 31 -4.10 -10.47 8.72
CA GLU A 31 -4.61 -11.59 9.51
C GLU A 31 -4.63 -11.24 11.01
N LYS A 32 -3.64 -10.49 11.49
CA LYS A 32 -3.48 -10.17 12.90
C LYS A 32 -2.82 -8.81 13.09
N VAL A 33 -3.19 -8.12 14.17
CA VAL A 33 -2.50 -6.92 14.66
C VAL A 33 -1.98 -7.21 16.06
N THR A 34 -0.70 -6.97 16.31
CA THR A 34 -0.05 -7.26 17.60
C THR A 34 0.92 -6.19 18.00
N VAL A 35 1.09 -5.98 19.31
CA VAL A 35 2.17 -5.15 19.85
C VAL A 35 3.51 -5.86 19.67
N SER A 36 4.52 -5.10 19.28
CA SER A 36 5.88 -5.58 19.07
C SER A 36 6.88 -4.84 19.94
N ASN A 37 7.88 -5.57 20.41
CA ASN A 37 9.04 -5.05 21.12
C ASN A 37 10.28 -4.92 20.23
N ARG A 38 10.21 -5.34 18.96
CA ARG A 38 11.36 -5.29 18.03
C ARG A 38 11.52 -3.93 17.35
N LEU A 39 10.48 -3.10 17.39
CA LEU A 39 10.42 -1.82 16.71
C LEU A 39 10.97 -0.72 17.62
N THR A 40 11.90 0.06 17.10
CA THR A 40 12.48 1.20 17.82
C THR A 40 11.96 2.51 17.28
N THR A 41 12.27 2.82 16.01
CA THR A 41 11.96 4.12 15.39
C THR A 41 10.67 4.11 14.57
N SER A 42 10.24 2.95 14.07
CA SER A 42 9.07 2.84 13.21
C SER A 42 7.77 2.67 14.03
N PRO A 43 6.65 3.28 13.60
CA PRO A 43 5.36 3.13 14.27
C PRO A 43 4.78 1.72 14.13
N CYS A 44 5.00 1.07 12.99
CA CYS A 44 4.53 -0.28 12.71
C CYS A 44 5.34 -0.92 11.58
N CYS A 45 5.26 -2.25 11.45
CA CYS A 45 5.83 -3.01 10.34
C CYS A 45 4.92 -4.17 9.95
N ILE A 46 5.15 -4.72 8.75
CA ILE A 46 4.46 -5.91 8.28
C ILE A 46 5.39 -7.10 8.40
N VAL A 47 4.91 -8.15 9.05
CA VAL A 47 5.58 -9.46 9.10
C VAL A 47 4.66 -10.50 8.50
N THR A 48 5.23 -11.50 7.83
CA THR A 48 4.47 -12.62 7.27
C THR A 48 4.47 -13.79 8.24
N SER A 49 3.40 -14.58 8.19
CA SER A 49 3.39 -15.89 8.84
C SER A 49 4.54 -16.76 8.34
N THR A 50 5.01 -17.70 9.16
CA THR A 50 6.15 -18.60 8.87
C THR A 50 5.94 -19.47 7.63
N PHE A 51 4.68 -19.72 7.25
CA PHE A 51 4.31 -20.52 6.09
C PHE A 51 3.90 -19.68 4.86
N GLY A 52 3.92 -18.35 4.97
CA GLY A 52 3.58 -17.43 3.89
C GLY A 52 4.80 -17.02 3.06
N TRP A 53 4.56 -16.50 1.86
CA TRP A 53 5.61 -15.87 1.06
C TRP A 53 6.19 -14.65 1.77
N SER A 54 7.52 -14.59 1.88
CA SER A 54 8.20 -13.37 2.33
C SER A 54 8.00 -12.24 1.31
N ALA A 55 8.20 -10.99 1.71
CA ALA A 55 8.10 -9.84 0.80
C ALA A 55 8.95 -10.01 -0.47
N ASN A 56 10.17 -10.54 -0.32
CA ASN A 56 11.06 -10.80 -1.44
C ASN A 56 10.54 -11.95 -2.33
N MET A 57 10.04 -13.02 -1.71
CA MET A 57 9.49 -14.15 -2.45
C MET A 57 8.22 -13.76 -3.20
N GLU A 58 7.33 -12.99 -2.58
CA GLU A 58 6.13 -12.45 -3.23
C GLU A 58 6.50 -11.59 -4.44
N ARG A 59 7.56 -10.78 -4.35
CA ARG A 59 8.04 -9.96 -5.47
C ARG A 59 8.57 -10.81 -6.63
N ILE A 60 9.44 -11.78 -6.34
CA ILE A 60 10.01 -12.69 -7.37
C ILE A 60 8.89 -13.51 -8.01
N MET A 61 7.99 -14.07 -7.20
CA MET A 61 6.89 -14.89 -7.68
C MET A 61 5.89 -14.08 -8.48
N LYS A 62 5.53 -12.85 -8.08
CA LYS A 62 4.67 -11.97 -8.89
C LYS A 62 5.31 -11.65 -10.25
N ALA A 63 6.62 -11.43 -10.29
CA ALA A 63 7.34 -11.19 -11.55
C ALA A 63 7.34 -12.42 -12.48
N GLN A 64 7.33 -13.64 -11.91
CA GLN A 64 7.27 -14.90 -12.66
C GLN A 64 5.83 -15.33 -13.03
N ALA A 65 4.87 -15.12 -12.12
CA ALA A 65 3.46 -15.51 -12.24
C ALA A 65 2.67 -14.65 -13.23
N LEU A 66 3.23 -13.53 -13.73
CA LEU A 66 2.76 -12.90 -14.97
C LEU A 66 2.74 -13.87 -16.18
N ARG A 67 3.32 -15.08 -16.05
CA ARG A 67 3.24 -16.17 -17.02
C ARG A 67 2.15 -17.22 -16.74
N ASP A 68 1.64 -17.34 -15.51
CA ASP A 68 0.57 -18.30 -15.15
C ASP A 68 -0.18 -17.82 -13.88
N SER A 69 -1.41 -17.33 -14.08
CA SER A 69 -2.24 -16.68 -13.04
C SER A 69 -2.85 -17.65 -12.02
N SER A 70 -2.74 -18.96 -12.23
CA SER A 70 -3.42 -19.98 -11.43
C SER A 70 -2.85 -20.18 -10.01
N THR A 71 -1.60 -19.78 -9.76
CA THR A 71 -0.90 -20.04 -8.48
C THR A 71 -1.03 -18.89 -7.46
N MET A 72 -1.57 -17.73 -7.84
CA MET A 72 -1.47 -16.51 -7.03
C MET A 72 -2.49 -16.45 -5.87
N GLY A 73 -3.66 -17.08 -6.00
CA GLY A 73 -4.77 -16.95 -5.04
C GLY A 73 -4.55 -17.62 -3.68
N TYR A 74 -3.84 -18.75 -3.64
CA TYR A 74 -3.62 -19.50 -2.40
C TYR A 74 -2.35 -19.12 -1.64
N MET A 75 -1.49 -18.30 -2.26
CA MET A 75 -0.16 -17.94 -1.74
C MET A 75 -0.01 -16.45 -1.42
N SER A 76 -1.08 -15.66 -1.50
CA SER A 76 -1.10 -14.31 -0.93
C SER A 76 -0.80 -14.42 0.57
N ALA A 77 0.42 -14.02 0.95
CA ALA A 77 0.90 -14.22 2.30
C ALA A 77 -0.03 -13.52 3.28
N LYS A 78 -0.44 -14.25 4.33
CA LYS A 78 -1.19 -13.65 5.42
C LYS A 78 -0.27 -12.70 6.19
N LYS A 79 -0.63 -11.42 6.18
CA LYS A 79 0.18 -10.33 6.72
C LYS A 79 -0.22 -10.07 8.17
N HIS A 80 0.74 -9.95 9.06
CA HIS A 80 0.55 -9.49 10.43
C HIS A 80 1.11 -8.08 10.55
N LEU A 81 0.33 -7.17 11.13
CA LEU A 81 0.76 -5.83 11.45
C LEU A 81 1.29 -5.80 12.89
N GLU A 82 2.58 -5.55 13.02
CA GLU A 82 3.22 -5.32 14.32
C GLU A 82 3.24 -3.82 14.60
N ILE A 83 2.74 -3.39 15.76
CA ILE A 83 2.70 -1.99 16.18
C ILE A 83 3.71 -1.71 17.30
N ASN A 84 4.33 -0.53 17.25
CA ASN A 84 5.26 -0.04 18.27
C ASN A 84 4.50 0.78 19.32
N PRO A 85 4.37 0.29 20.57
CA PRO A 85 3.61 0.99 21.59
C PRO A 85 4.30 2.26 22.11
N ASP A 86 5.62 2.39 21.97
CA ASP A 86 6.39 3.55 22.43
C ASP A 86 6.43 4.68 21.40
N HIS A 87 5.97 4.43 20.17
CA HIS A 87 5.96 5.45 19.12
C HIS A 87 4.83 6.46 19.31
N LYS A 88 5.14 7.76 19.28
CA LYS A 88 4.18 8.86 19.51
C LYS A 88 2.93 8.78 18.64
N VAL A 89 3.07 8.41 17.37
CA VAL A 89 1.93 8.22 16.45
C VAL A 89 0.99 7.12 16.94
N MET A 90 1.51 6.01 17.47
CA MET A 90 0.68 4.90 17.97
C MET A 90 -0.01 5.26 19.29
N ILE A 91 0.65 6.01 20.16
CA ILE A 91 0.06 6.54 21.39
C ILE A 91 -1.12 7.46 21.05
N ARG A 92 -0.91 8.41 20.13
CA ARG A 92 -1.97 9.33 19.70
C ARG A 92 -3.11 8.61 18.99
N LEU A 93 -2.79 7.62 18.16
CA LEU A 93 -3.79 6.79 17.48
C LEU A 93 -4.63 5.99 18.50
N LYS A 94 -4.01 5.47 19.56
CA LYS A 94 -4.71 4.81 20.67
C LYS A 94 -5.71 5.76 21.33
N GLU A 95 -5.31 6.99 21.64
CA GLU A 95 -6.22 8.00 22.21
C GLU A 95 -7.42 8.31 21.30
N MET A 96 -7.17 8.50 20.00
CA MET A 96 -8.22 8.73 19.01
C MET A 96 -9.19 7.55 18.91
N LEU A 97 -8.66 6.33 18.97
CA LEU A 97 -9.46 5.11 18.93
C LEU A 97 -10.13 4.80 20.28
N SER A 98 -9.69 5.39 21.40
CA SER A 98 -10.31 5.21 22.72
C SER A 98 -11.52 6.11 22.94
N ALA A 99 -11.71 7.15 22.12
CA ALA A 99 -12.89 7.99 22.18
C ALA A 99 -14.17 7.17 21.94
N GLU A 100 -15.25 7.53 22.63
CA GLU A 100 -16.56 6.88 22.45
C GLU A 100 -17.11 7.15 21.05
N GLY A 101 -17.52 6.10 20.35
CA GLY A 101 -18.10 6.17 19.01
C GLY A 101 -17.32 5.42 17.93
N GLU A 102 -17.89 5.43 16.72
CA GLU A 102 -17.25 4.91 15.52
C GLU A 102 -16.03 5.77 15.14
N PRO A 103 -14.89 5.16 14.75
CA PRO A 103 -13.74 5.92 14.29
C PRO A 103 -14.13 6.81 13.09
N ASN A 104 -13.80 8.09 13.20
CA ASN A 104 -14.07 9.06 12.12
C ASN A 104 -13.32 8.68 10.82
N LYS A 105 -13.77 9.21 9.68
CA LYS A 105 -13.16 8.95 8.37
C LYS A 105 -11.64 9.18 8.38
N ILE A 106 -11.21 10.28 8.98
CA ILE A 106 -9.80 10.66 9.11
C ILE A 106 -9.00 9.57 9.83
N CYS A 107 -9.49 9.02 10.94
CA CYS A 107 -8.82 7.94 11.67
C CYS A 107 -8.73 6.66 10.83
N LYS A 108 -9.80 6.30 10.11
CA LYS A 108 -9.81 5.13 9.20
C LYS A 108 -8.81 5.32 8.05
N ASP A 109 -8.70 6.53 7.50
CA ASP A 109 -7.75 6.87 6.45
C ASP A 109 -6.30 6.85 6.95
N LEU A 110 -6.03 7.43 8.14
CA LEU A 110 -4.71 7.37 8.78
C LEU A 110 -4.24 5.92 9.02
N ILE A 111 -5.13 5.04 9.47
CA ILE A 111 -4.80 3.61 9.67
C ILE A 111 -4.48 2.92 8.35
N ASN A 112 -5.27 3.18 7.31
CA ASN A 112 -4.99 2.63 5.97
C ASN A 112 -3.67 3.17 5.41
N MET A 113 -3.34 4.44 5.68
CA MET A 113 -2.09 5.05 5.25
C MET A 113 -0.90 4.47 6.00
N LEU A 114 -0.97 4.37 7.33
CA LEU A 114 0.06 3.69 8.15
C LEU A 114 0.31 2.27 7.68
N PHE A 115 -0.75 1.51 7.37
CA PHE A 115 -0.64 0.17 6.83
C PHE A 115 0.07 0.14 5.47
N SER A 116 -0.29 1.04 4.55
CA SER A 116 0.31 1.13 3.21
C SER A 116 1.80 1.51 3.29
N THR A 117 2.14 2.47 4.15
CA THR A 117 3.54 2.85 4.42
C THR A 117 4.33 1.70 5.04
N ALA A 118 3.73 0.95 5.98
CA ALA A 118 4.37 -0.22 6.57
C ALA A 118 4.60 -1.35 5.56
N LEU A 119 3.66 -1.57 4.63
CA LEU A 119 3.83 -2.51 3.51
C LEU A 119 5.04 -2.15 2.66
N LEU A 120 5.12 -0.89 2.22
CA LEU A 120 6.22 -0.39 1.40
C LEU A 120 7.56 -0.53 2.13
N ALA A 121 7.64 -0.06 3.38
CA ALA A 121 8.85 -0.15 4.20
C ALA A 121 9.29 -1.59 4.45
N SER A 122 8.35 -2.54 4.53
CA SER A 122 8.62 -3.97 4.70
C SER A 122 8.89 -4.70 3.38
N GLY A 123 8.93 -3.98 2.25
CA GLY A 123 9.28 -4.49 0.93
C GLY A 123 8.13 -5.13 0.14
N PHE A 124 6.88 -4.99 0.58
CA PHE A 124 5.72 -5.44 -0.18
C PHE A 124 5.33 -4.44 -1.27
N THR A 125 4.68 -4.96 -2.31
CA THR A 125 4.05 -4.13 -3.34
C THR A 125 2.67 -3.69 -2.87
N LEU A 126 2.29 -2.43 -3.13
CA LEU A 126 0.92 -1.98 -2.93
C LEU A 126 -0.01 -2.61 -3.98
N GLU A 127 -1.23 -2.95 -3.55
CA GLU A 127 -2.28 -3.46 -4.45
C GLU A 127 -2.84 -2.35 -5.34
N ASP A 128 -3.02 -1.15 -4.78
CA ASP A 128 -3.48 0.03 -5.51
C ASP A 128 -2.59 1.24 -5.18
N PRO A 129 -1.50 1.45 -5.94
CA PRO A 129 -0.64 2.61 -5.77
C PRO A 129 -1.35 3.94 -6.01
N LYS A 130 -2.36 3.99 -6.90
CA LYS A 130 -3.08 5.22 -7.25
C LYS A 130 -3.95 5.67 -6.08
N ALA A 131 -4.69 4.76 -5.46
CA ALA A 131 -5.47 5.08 -4.26
C ALA A 131 -4.58 5.53 -3.09
N HIS A 132 -3.38 4.97 -2.94
CA HIS A 132 -2.44 5.44 -1.92
C HIS A 132 -1.89 6.84 -2.23
N ALA A 133 -1.52 7.11 -3.48
CA ALA A 133 -1.07 8.43 -3.91
C ALA A 133 -2.14 9.51 -3.71
N ASN A 134 -3.40 9.21 -4.07
CA ASN A 134 -4.52 10.13 -3.87
C ASN A 134 -4.69 10.51 -2.38
N LYS A 135 -4.56 9.55 -1.46
CA LYS A 135 -4.62 9.83 0.00
C LYS A 135 -3.47 10.69 0.49
N ILE A 136 -2.28 10.52 -0.09
CA ILE A 136 -1.14 11.40 0.21
C ILE A 136 -1.42 12.81 -0.31
N HIS A 137 -1.97 12.95 -1.51
CA HIS A 137 -2.35 14.25 -2.06
C HIS A 137 -3.43 14.93 -1.20
N GLU A 138 -4.46 14.20 -0.76
CA GLU A 138 -5.46 14.71 0.20
C GLU A 138 -4.81 15.20 1.50
N LEU A 139 -3.85 14.45 2.05
CA LEU A 139 -3.12 14.86 3.25
C LEU A 139 -2.29 16.14 3.02
N ILE A 140 -1.62 16.23 1.88
CA ILE A 140 -0.83 17.42 1.52
C ILE A 140 -1.76 18.63 1.38
N SER A 141 -2.90 18.49 0.70
CA SER A 141 -3.90 19.55 0.58
C SER A 141 -4.41 20.02 1.93
N MET A 142 -4.70 19.10 2.86
CA MET A 142 -5.08 19.44 4.24
C MET A 142 -3.98 20.19 4.99
N CYS A 143 -2.70 19.80 4.82
CA CYS A 143 -1.56 20.49 5.44
C CYS A 143 -1.30 21.88 4.85
N LEU A 144 -1.68 22.11 3.59
CA LEU A 144 -1.57 23.39 2.90
C LEU A 144 -2.85 24.24 3.00
N GLU A 145 -3.86 23.77 3.74
CA GLU A 145 -5.16 24.44 3.91
C GLU A 145 -5.88 24.74 2.58
N ILE A 146 -5.65 23.91 1.56
CA ILE A 146 -6.31 24.04 0.25
C ILE A 146 -7.75 23.54 0.40
N PRO A 147 -8.77 24.36 0.09
CA PRO A 147 -10.17 23.93 0.18
C PRO A 147 -10.46 22.77 -0.79
N GLU A 148 -11.23 21.78 -0.33
CA GLU A 148 -11.57 20.57 -1.11
C GLU A 148 -12.30 20.90 -2.44
N ASP A 149 -12.88 22.10 -2.54
CA ASP A 149 -13.58 22.62 -3.72
C ASP A 149 -12.64 23.07 -4.87
N GLU A 150 -11.34 23.23 -4.60
CA GLU A 150 -10.31 23.50 -5.62
C GLU A 150 -9.68 22.23 -6.18
N THR A 151 -10.34 21.09 -6.05
CA THR A 151 -10.00 19.93 -6.87
C THR A 151 -10.28 20.31 -8.32
N MET A 152 -9.21 20.60 -9.06
CA MET A 152 -9.25 20.75 -10.52
C MET A 152 -10.01 19.55 -11.05
N LYS A 153 -11.27 19.78 -11.47
CA LYS A 153 -12.02 18.81 -12.26
C LYS A 153 -11.10 18.49 -13.42
N GLU A 154 -10.68 17.23 -13.54
CA GLU A 154 -9.95 16.76 -14.70
C GLU A 154 -10.77 17.18 -15.93
N GLU A 155 -10.32 18.24 -16.61
CA GLU A 155 -10.74 18.53 -17.96
C GLU A 155 -10.14 17.43 -18.84
N ASP A 156 -10.81 16.27 -18.87
CA ASP A 156 -10.68 15.35 -19.99
C ASP A 156 -11.35 15.99 -21.21
N LYS A 157 -10.66 16.99 -21.78
CA LYS A 157 -10.87 17.49 -23.13
C LYS A 157 -9.53 17.93 -23.72
N THR A 158 -8.81 16.98 -24.27
CA THR A 158 -8.14 17.21 -25.56
C THR A 158 -8.41 16.02 -26.48
N THR A 159 -9.44 16.23 -27.29
CA THR A 159 -9.55 15.66 -28.63
C THR A 159 -8.25 15.91 -29.40
N ALA A 160 -7.52 14.85 -29.73
CA ALA A 160 -6.62 14.81 -30.87
C ALA A 160 -6.98 13.58 -31.69
N GLY A 161 -7.98 13.73 -32.56
CA GLY A 161 -8.18 12.81 -33.67
C GLY A 161 -7.13 13.10 -34.74
N SER A 162 -6.43 12.05 -35.17
CA SER A 162 -6.05 11.84 -36.57
C SER A 162 -5.37 10.47 -36.69
N ASP A 163 -6.16 9.40 -36.62
CA ASP A 163 -5.72 8.13 -37.20
C ASP A 163 -6.11 8.16 -38.69
N ALA A 164 -5.34 8.94 -39.44
CA ALA A 164 -5.34 8.89 -40.90
C ALA A 164 -4.15 8.01 -41.29
N ALA A 165 -4.44 6.73 -41.50
CA ALA A 165 -3.52 5.82 -42.15
C ALA A 165 -3.15 6.37 -43.54
N ALA A 166 -1.95 6.94 -43.65
CA ALA A 166 -1.36 7.29 -44.93
C ALA A 166 -0.80 6.01 -45.58
N PRO A 167 -1.04 5.79 -46.89
CA PRO A 167 -0.52 4.64 -47.61
C PRO A 167 0.99 4.78 -47.81
N VAL A 168 1.71 3.68 -47.63
CA VAL A 168 3.13 3.58 -47.98
C VAL A 168 3.26 3.53 -49.50
N GLU A 169 3.56 4.68 -50.10
CA GLU A 169 4.08 4.79 -51.46
C GLU A 169 5.46 4.13 -51.50
N ALA A 170 5.54 2.95 -52.12
CA ALA A 170 6.79 2.31 -52.49
C ALA A 170 7.19 2.77 -53.90
N GLY A 171 8.25 3.55 -53.99
CA GLY A 171 8.89 3.91 -55.25
C GLY A 171 10.12 4.78 -55.02
N ASP A 172 11.31 4.18 -55.11
CA ASP A 172 12.35 4.66 -56.01
C ASP A 172 13.44 3.60 -56.19
N ASP A 173 13.90 3.56 -57.43
CA ASP A 173 14.70 2.56 -58.12
C ASP A 173 16.19 2.59 -57.79
N GLY A 174 16.91 1.51 -58.13
CA GLY A 174 18.35 1.61 -58.40
C GLY A 174 19.21 0.37 -58.18
N ALA A 175 19.01 -0.72 -58.93
CA ALA A 175 20.11 -1.63 -59.30
C ALA A 175 19.76 -2.45 -60.55
N ALA A 176 20.30 -2.03 -61.68
CA ALA A 176 20.28 -2.71 -62.96
C ALA A 176 21.29 -3.87 -63.03
N MET A 177 20.90 -4.97 -63.68
CA MET A 177 21.68 -6.00 -64.42
C MET A 177 20.79 -7.25 -64.53
N GLU A 178 20.56 -7.95 -65.63
CA GLU A 178 21.06 -7.97 -67.01
C GLU A 178 20.15 -8.99 -67.74
N GLU A 179 19.80 -8.75 -69.01
CA GLU A 179 18.92 -9.62 -69.82
C GLU A 179 19.59 -10.92 -70.29
N VAL A 180 18.82 -12.01 -70.31
CA VAL A 180 18.91 -13.17 -71.23
C VAL A 180 17.46 -13.71 -71.25
N ASP A 181 16.65 -13.77 -72.32
CA ASP A 181 16.80 -13.94 -73.77
C ASP A 181 15.55 -13.30 -74.44
#